data_AF-A0AA91T1T3-F1
#
_entry.id   AF-A0AA91T1T3-F1
#
_cell.length_a   1.000
_cell.length_b   1.000
_cell.length_c   1.000
_cell.angle_alpha   90.00
_cell.angle_beta   90.00
_cell.angle_gamma   90.00
#
_symmetry.space_group_name_H-M   'P 1'
#
loop_
_entity.id
_entity.type
_entity.pdbx_description
1 polymer ?
#
loop_
_entity_poly.entity_id
_entity_poly.type
_entity_poly.pdbx_seq_one_letter_code
_entity_poly.pdbx_strand_id
1 'polypeptide(L)'
;MKMYVSSLNLPIGYVIPRFPALYWPLGPDFDKYQDSFLFYSVDMWRFVLYWTLIFFVSAYTCAGLSACFNMYWRVYRERQVVGGTLRKLRIRPFMVLISQKKRMMDLGFIQIHSLASRFQGSEKTAAALEALELMESCRALHPMAPQMMAHLRAESHPKSAYYSAGWARTIEQNPPDDTFFSDGAESFDKNEMFDHLWPLFRAHFVRSDFAAISALLATVECTVQFSNHAADHNSFVGNRLFEFLLLQTLAHVYQIWFSTSEESPLAAIEKRCDHYFARSTWLFKSLEEKPASLAAAVLSEFDCAYLLRWYICLACFRQGAFSEFLARFESLEPHWNILEKVHMQREAHTLHQLACVACRPFQSHSTTTSMGTSQFSGGLDVLSLYMDQLAVADFAAAKKTCRDLAVVLSDFSNYLLPRPSDKFWTAFSGLIDAKAFLLIMSVTRAIPRKKLLARLGTEDNLVKMSNRLVSLVSVLQLGQSGIGYDPERDIFYREPVSQQTKIQQLSVNLDEAEHLLEVESASKLFTSMVLQAHISQK
;
A
#
# COMPACT_ATOMS: atom_id res chain seq x y z
N MET A 1 28.92 -6.35 -69.93
CA MET A 1 29.58 -5.12 -70.42
C MET A 1 29.52 -4.09 -69.31
N LYS A 2 30.65 -3.64 -68.76
CA LYS A 2 30.66 -2.54 -67.77
C LYS A 2 30.62 -1.23 -68.55
N MET A 3 29.52 -0.49 -68.44
CA MET A 3 29.36 0.82 -69.08
C MET A 3 30.06 1.87 -68.20
N TYR A 4 31.09 2.52 -68.73
CA TYR A 4 31.72 3.67 -68.09
C TYR A 4 30.94 4.92 -68.45
N VAL A 5 30.25 5.51 -67.47
CA VAL A 5 29.54 6.78 -67.62
C VAL A 5 30.52 7.91 -67.30
N SER A 6 31.05 8.57 -68.33
CA SER A 6 31.61 9.91 -68.18
C SER A 6 30.45 10.89 -67.99
N SER A 7 30.48 11.68 -66.91
CA SER A 7 29.41 12.56 -66.41
C SER A 7 29.00 13.73 -67.33
N LEU A 8 29.29 13.66 -68.63
CA LEU A 8 29.10 14.77 -69.57
C LEU A 8 28.55 14.38 -70.94
N ASN A 9 28.37 13.09 -71.26
CA ASN A 9 27.81 12.69 -72.55
C ASN A 9 26.57 11.79 -72.38
N LEU A 10 25.49 12.19 -73.04
CA LEU A 10 24.22 11.44 -73.06
C LEU A 10 24.45 10.00 -73.56
N PRO A 11 23.86 8.98 -72.92
CA PRO A 11 23.83 7.63 -73.47
C PRO A 11 23.11 7.63 -74.83
N ILE A 12 23.71 7.00 -75.83
CA ILE A 12 23.12 6.87 -77.17
C ILE A 12 21.85 6.03 -77.05
N GLY A 13 20.69 6.64 -77.31
CA GLY A 13 19.37 5.99 -77.18
C GLY A 13 18.53 6.39 -75.96
N TYR A 14 18.89 7.45 -75.22
CA TYR A 14 18.12 7.95 -74.08
C TYR A 14 16.65 8.30 -74.44
N VAL A 15 15.71 7.75 -73.68
CA VAL A 15 14.28 8.07 -73.74
C VAL A 15 13.81 8.49 -72.35
N ILE A 16 13.07 9.60 -72.27
CA ILE A 16 12.55 10.14 -71.01
C ILE A 16 11.61 9.10 -70.37
N PRO A 17 11.81 8.73 -69.09
CA PRO A 17 10.94 7.77 -68.40
C PRO A 17 9.52 8.32 -68.22
N ARG A 18 8.52 7.43 -68.28
CA ARG A 18 7.10 7.81 -68.10
C ARG A 18 6.80 8.03 -66.61
N PHE A 19 6.25 9.19 -66.26
CA PHE A 19 5.68 9.47 -64.93
C PHE A 19 4.53 8.47 -64.61
N PRO A 20 4.36 7.97 -63.38
CA PRO A 20 4.99 8.40 -62.12
C PRO A 20 6.34 7.74 -61.77
N ALA A 21 6.83 6.75 -62.53
CA ALA A 21 7.99 5.98 -62.08
C ALA A 21 9.33 6.70 -62.35
N LEU A 22 10.06 7.03 -61.27
CA LEU A 22 11.53 7.11 -61.29
C LEU A 22 12.20 5.88 -60.66
N TYR A 23 11.39 4.83 -60.46
CA TYR A 23 11.59 3.61 -59.67
C TYR A 23 11.82 3.79 -58.15
N TRP A 24 11.16 2.92 -57.37
CA TRP A 24 11.81 2.10 -56.33
C TRP A 24 11.33 0.66 -56.60
N PRO A 25 12.18 -0.18 -57.21
CA PRO A 25 11.90 -1.57 -57.50
C PRO A 25 12.26 -2.39 -56.27
N LEU A 26 11.80 -3.63 -56.16
CA LEU A 26 12.16 -4.50 -55.03
C LEU A 26 13.62 -5.00 -55.14
N GLY A 27 14.59 -4.08 -55.13
CA GLY A 27 16.03 -4.32 -55.08
C GLY A 27 16.85 -3.61 -56.17
N PRO A 28 18.14 -3.34 -55.92
CA PRO A 28 19.09 -2.74 -56.89
C PRO A 28 19.43 -3.66 -58.08
N ASP A 29 18.95 -4.90 -58.08
CA ASP A 29 19.29 -5.95 -59.04
C ASP A 29 18.40 -5.96 -60.31
N PHE A 30 17.47 -5.02 -60.45
CA PHE A 30 16.61 -4.94 -61.63
C PHE A 30 17.23 -4.07 -62.74
N ASP A 31 17.34 -4.61 -63.96
CA ASP A 31 17.92 -3.90 -65.12
C ASP A 31 17.29 -2.52 -65.37
N LYS A 32 15.98 -2.37 -65.12
CA LYS A 32 15.28 -1.09 -65.26
C LYS A 32 15.75 -0.01 -64.27
N TYR A 33 16.29 -0.39 -63.10
CA TYR A 33 16.87 0.54 -62.13
C TYR A 33 18.12 1.22 -62.70
N GLN A 34 18.97 0.44 -63.39
CA GLN A 34 20.24 0.95 -63.92
C GLN A 34 20.06 1.83 -65.16
N ASP A 35 18.89 1.76 -65.82
CA ASP A 35 18.59 2.52 -67.04
C ASP A 35 17.75 3.80 -66.82
N SER A 36 17.21 4.05 -65.62
CA SER A 36 16.32 5.20 -65.36
C SER A 36 17.00 6.38 -64.67
N PHE A 37 18.00 6.96 -65.32
CA PHE A 37 18.61 8.23 -64.88
C PHE A 37 18.04 9.41 -65.66
N LEU A 38 17.64 10.48 -64.98
CA LEU A 38 17.30 11.74 -65.63
C LEU A 38 18.59 12.51 -65.92
N PHE A 39 18.76 12.99 -67.15
CA PHE A 39 19.91 13.82 -67.53
C PHE A 39 19.55 15.28 -67.83
N TYR A 40 18.32 15.57 -68.26
CA TYR A 40 17.88 16.94 -68.52
C TYR A 40 17.38 17.63 -67.24
N SER A 41 17.96 18.78 -66.91
CA SER A 41 17.60 19.56 -65.72
C SER A 41 16.12 20.00 -65.69
N VAL A 42 15.53 20.25 -66.87
CA VAL A 42 14.10 20.61 -67.00
C VAL A 42 13.20 19.44 -66.59
N ASP A 43 13.58 18.21 -66.96
CA ASP A 43 12.80 17.01 -66.62
C ASP A 43 12.98 16.63 -65.15
N MET A 44 14.19 16.80 -64.59
CA MET A 44 14.44 16.64 -63.15
C MET A 44 13.53 17.55 -62.32
N TRP A 45 13.44 18.83 -62.68
CA TRP A 45 12.63 19.79 -61.95
C TRP A 45 11.13 19.46 -61.99
N ARG A 46 10.61 19.07 -63.17
CA ARG A 46 9.21 18.64 -63.32
C ARG A 46 8.91 17.42 -62.47
N PHE A 47 9.80 16.44 -62.45
CA PHE A 47 9.62 15.21 -61.68
C PHE A 47 9.59 15.47 -60.18
N VAL A 48 10.53 16.29 -59.67
CA VAL A 48 10.59 16.68 -58.26
C VAL A 48 9.34 17.46 -57.86
N LEU A 49 8.90 18.40 -58.70
CA LEU A 49 7.72 19.23 -58.41
C LEU A 49 6.44 18.39 -58.35
N TYR A 50 6.22 17.48 -59.31
CA TYR A 50 5.03 16.63 -59.31
C TYR A 50 5.00 15.66 -58.13
N TRP A 51 6.12 15.04 -57.77
CA TRP A 51 6.19 14.17 -56.58
C TRP A 51 6.01 14.95 -55.28
N THR A 52 6.59 16.14 -55.18
CA THR A 52 6.43 17.01 -53.99
C THR A 52 4.96 17.41 -53.82
N LEU A 53 4.29 17.77 -54.91
CA LEU A 53 2.88 18.16 -54.89
C LEU A 53 1.98 16.97 -54.54
N ILE A 54 2.23 15.78 -55.11
CA ILE A 54 1.49 14.56 -54.75
C ILE A 54 1.71 14.21 -53.27
N PHE A 55 2.96 14.30 -52.77
CA PHE A 55 3.26 13.99 -51.38
C PHE A 55 2.53 14.93 -50.42
N PHE A 56 2.62 16.24 -50.63
CA PHE A 56 1.92 17.20 -49.77
C PHE A 56 0.40 17.06 -49.88
N VAL A 57 -0.17 16.95 -51.08
CA VAL A 57 -1.62 16.75 -51.26
C VAL A 57 -2.05 15.48 -50.54
N SER A 58 -1.33 14.36 -50.68
CA SER A 58 -1.69 13.11 -50.00
C SER A 58 -1.59 13.23 -48.47
N ALA A 59 -0.52 13.84 -47.94
CA ALA A 59 -0.34 14.03 -46.51
C ALA A 59 -1.43 14.92 -45.90
N TYR A 60 -1.72 16.07 -46.51
CA TYR A 60 -2.77 16.97 -46.03
C TYR A 60 -4.17 16.39 -46.20
N THR A 61 -4.41 15.60 -47.25
CA THR A 61 -5.69 14.91 -47.43
C THR A 61 -5.87 13.82 -46.36
N CYS A 62 -4.83 13.04 -46.03
CA CYS A 62 -4.87 12.06 -44.95
C CYS A 62 -5.09 12.72 -43.57
N ALA A 63 -4.43 13.84 -43.31
CA ALA A 63 -4.62 14.61 -42.07
C ALA A 63 -6.05 15.19 -41.99
N GLY A 64 -6.55 15.74 -43.10
CA GLY A 64 -7.91 16.26 -43.21
C GLY A 64 -8.97 15.17 -43.01
N LEU A 65 -8.82 14.01 -43.68
CA LEU A 65 -9.70 12.86 -43.51
C LEU A 65 -9.67 12.32 -42.07
N SER A 66 -8.49 12.30 -41.44
CA SER A 66 -8.34 11.90 -40.04
C SER A 66 -9.06 12.86 -39.09
N ALA A 67 -8.97 14.17 -39.35
CA ALA A 67 -9.68 15.20 -38.58
C ALA A 67 -11.20 15.12 -38.79
N CYS A 68 -11.67 14.97 -40.02
CA CYS A 68 -13.09 14.77 -40.34
C CYS A 68 -13.64 13.49 -39.70
N PHE A 69 -12.88 12.39 -39.74
CA PHE A 69 -13.27 11.15 -39.09
C PHE A 69 -13.37 11.32 -37.58
N ASN A 70 -12.40 11.99 -36.95
CA ASN A 70 -12.40 12.24 -35.51
C ASN A 70 -13.58 13.14 -35.08
N MET A 71 -13.86 14.19 -35.86
CA MET A 71 -15.00 15.09 -35.63
C MET A 71 -16.34 14.37 -35.82
N TYR A 72 -16.49 13.57 -36.88
CA TYR A 72 -17.69 12.76 -37.12
C TYR A 72 -17.88 11.71 -36.00
N TRP A 73 -16.80 11.07 -35.58
CA TRP A 73 -16.81 10.08 -34.49
C TRP A 73 -17.21 10.69 -33.14
N ARG A 74 -16.77 11.93 -32.87
CA ARG A 74 -17.16 12.69 -31.68
C ARG A 74 -18.66 13.01 -31.67
N VAL A 75 -19.19 13.54 -32.77
CA VAL A 75 -20.63 13.87 -32.91
C VAL A 75 -21.51 12.62 -32.84
N TYR A 76 -21.06 11.50 -33.43
CA TYR A 76 -21.74 10.21 -33.32
C TYR A 76 -21.79 9.70 -31.88
N ARG A 77 -20.70 9.86 -31.11
CA ARG A 77 -20.63 9.48 -29.70
C ARG A 77 -21.54 10.35 -28.81
N GLU A 78 -21.54 11.66 -29.02
CA GLU A 78 -22.40 12.59 -28.26
C GLU A 78 -23.90 12.32 -28.53
N ARG A 79 -24.29 11.97 -29.77
CA ARG A 79 -25.68 11.58 -30.10
C ARG A 79 -26.12 10.26 -29.45
N GLN A 80 -25.21 9.33 -29.17
CA GLN A 80 -25.53 8.08 -28.49
C GLN A 80 -25.70 8.23 -26.97
N VAL A 81 -25.13 9.27 -26.36
CA VAL A 81 -25.31 9.56 -24.92
C VAL A 81 -26.69 10.16 -24.64
N VAL A 82 -27.29 10.87 -25.60
CA VAL A 82 -28.65 11.44 -25.48
C VAL A 82 -29.75 10.40 -25.79
N GLY A 83 -29.47 9.43 -26.66
CA GLY A 83 -30.39 8.33 -26.98
C GLY A 83 -30.15 7.11 -26.08
N GLY A 84 -30.66 7.15 -24.84
CA GLY A 84 -30.50 6.06 -23.89
C GLY A 84 -31.07 4.74 -24.40
N THR A 85 -30.19 3.82 -24.86
CA THR A 85 -30.34 2.36 -24.74
C THR A 85 -28.99 1.71 -25.09
N LEU A 86 -28.27 1.20 -24.07
CA LEU A 86 -27.02 0.45 -24.22
C LEU A 86 -27.23 -0.86 -25.01
N ARG A 87 -26.92 -0.86 -26.31
CA ARG A 87 -26.69 -2.11 -27.07
C ARG A 87 -25.20 -2.38 -27.18
N LYS A 88 -24.77 -3.45 -26.49
CA LYS A 88 -23.45 -4.09 -26.61
C LYS A 88 -23.11 -4.34 -28.08
N LEU A 89 -22.13 -3.62 -28.63
CA LEU A 89 -21.43 -3.99 -29.85
C LEU A 89 -19.93 -4.10 -29.58
N ARG A 90 -19.56 -5.36 -29.36
CA ARG A 90 -18.23 -5.94 -29.27
C ARG A 90 -17.57 -5.81 -30.64
N ILE A 91 -16.74 -4.79 -30.88
CA ILE A 91 -15.52 -4.86 -31.70
C ILE A 91 -14.59 -3.71 -31.24
N ARG A 92 -13.47 -4.13 -30.64
CA ARG A 92 -12.21 -3.40 -30.35
C ARG A 92 -12.27 -2.16 -29.45
N PRO A 93 -12.07 -2.42 -28.14
CA PRO A 93 -11.14 -1.65 -27.31
C PRO A 93 -9.98 -2.53 -26.82
N PHE A 94 -9.59 -3.58 -27.56
CA PHE A 94 -8.63 -4.58 -27.06
C PHE A 94 -7.20 -4.02 -26.87
N MET A 95 -6.76 -3.07 -27.70
CA MET A 95 -5.39 -2.53 -27.62
C MET A 95 -5.23 -1.50 -26.48
N VAL A 96 -6.28 -0.75 -26.17
CA VAL A 96 -6.30 0.19 -25.02
C VAL A 96 -6.59 -0.56 -23.72
N LEU A 97 -7.46 -1.58 -23.73
CA LEU A 97 -7.67 -2.44 -22.56
C LEU A 97 -6.47 -3.33 -22.26
N ILE A 98 -5.65 -3.77 -23.21
CA ILE A 98 -4.40 -4.49 -22.88
C ILE A 98 -3.43 -3.55 -22.14
N SER A 99 -3.28 -2.29 -22.59
CA SER A 99 -2.44 -1.31 -21.91
C SER A 99 -3.00 -0.87 -20.54
N GLN A 100 -4.33 -0.77 -20.39
CA GLN A 100 -4.98 -0.45 -19.12
C GLN A 100 -5.08 -1.63 -18.15
N LYS A 101 -5.27 -2.87 -18.65
CA LYS A 101 -5.25 -4.10 -17.85
C LYS A 101 -3.84 -4.42 -17.35
N LYS A 102 -2.79 -3.97 -18.04
CA LYS A 102 -1.40 -4.03 -17.57
C LYS A 102 -1.07 -2.99 -16.48
N ARG A 103 -1.90 -1.96 -16.30
CA ARG A 103 -1.68 -0.86 -15.35
C ARG A 103 -2.44 -1.01 -14.03
N MET A 104 -3.36 -1.97 -13.93
CA MET A 104 -3.99 -2.34 -12.66
C MET A 104 -2.99 -3.20 -11.89
N MET A 105 -2.42 -2.63 -10.84
CA MET A 105 -1.54 -3.30 -9.90
C MET A 105 -2.29 -4.50 -9.29
N ASP A 106 -2.02 -5.70 -9.81
CA ASP A 106 -2.55 -6.93 -9.22
C ASP A 106 -1.76 -7.24 -7.93
N LEU A 107 -2.31 -6.75 -6.82
CA LEU A 107 -1.78 -6.92 -5.48
C LEU A 107 -2.30 -8.20 -4.80
N GLY A 108 -2.94 -9.11 -5.55
CA GLY A 108 -3.51 -10.35 -4.99
C GLY A 108 -2.48 -11.24 -4.28
N PHE A 109 -1.22 -11.22 -4.73
CA PHE A 109 -0.12 -11.99 -4.13
C PHE A 109 0.14 -11.64 -2.65
N ILE A 110 -0.27 -10.44 -2.20
CA ILE A 110 -0.08 -9.97 -0.83
C ILE A 110 -0.80 -10.85 0.19
N GLN A 111 -1.90 -11.51 -0.23
CA GLN A 111 -2.68 -12.41 0.61
C GLN A 111 -1.92 -13.69 1.01
N ILE A 112 -0.79 -14.00 0.38
CA ILE A 112 -0.08 -15.26 0.62
C ILE A 112 0.27 -15.48 2.10
N HIS A 113 0.71 -14.42 2.79
CA HIS A 113 1.11 -14.52 4.20
C HIS A 113 -0.09 -14.59 5.14
N SER A 114 -1.22 -13.94 4.80
CA SER A 114 -2.45 -14.07 5.58
C SER A 114 -3.06 -15.47 5.41
N LEU A 115 -3.01 -16.03 4.19
CA LEU A 115 -3.41 -17.42 3.93
C LEU A 115 -2.50 -18.43 4.65
N ALA A 116 -1.19 -18.17 4.70
CA ALA A 116 -0.26 -18.98 5.48
C ALA A 116 -0.57 -18.95 6.98
N SER A 117 -0.94 -17.79 7.52
CA SER A 117 -1.42 -17.65 8.90
C SER A 117 -2.74 -18.40 9.14
N ARG A 118 -3.72 -18.27 8.22
CA ARG A 118 -5.02 -18.98 8.30
C ARG A 118 -4.86 -20.50 8.23
N PHE A 119 -3.89 -20.98 7.45
CA PHE A 119 -3.56 -22.41 7.38
C PHE A 119 -3.08 -22.98 8.72
N GLN A 120 -2.46 -22.17 9.59
CA GLN A 120 -2.09 -22.59 10.94
C GLN A 120 -3.29 -22.64 11.90
N GLY A 121 -4.39 -21.94 11.57
CA GLY A 121 -5.63 -21.89 12.35
C GLY A 121 -6.65 -22.97 11.96
N SER A 122 -7.92 -22.57 11.90
CA SER A 122 -9.06 -23.48 11.68
C SER A 122 -9.33 -23.85 10.21
N GLU A 123 -9.15 -22.93 9.26
CA GLU A 123 -9.54 -23.10 7.84
C GLU A 123 -8.42 -23.66 6.94
N LYS A 124 -7.86 -24.82 7.32
CA LYS A 124 -6.63 -25.36 6.71
C LYS A 124 -6.75 -25.69 5.22
N THR A 125 -7.80 -26.39 4.81
CA THR A 125 -7.90 -26.92 3.44
C THR A 125 -8.16 -25.82 2.40
N ALA A 126 -9.06 -24.87 2.67
CA ALA A 126 -9.34 -23.77 1.76
C ALA A 126 -8.13 -22.83 1.62
N ALA A 127 -7.53 -22.42 2.75
CA ALA A 127 -6.35 -21.56 2.75
C ALA A 127 -5.15 -22.23 2.04
N ALA A 128 -4.96 -23.54 2.20
CA ALA A 128 -3.91 -24.27 1.49
C ALA A 128 -4.10 -24.25 -0.03
N LEU A 129 -5.34 -24.45 -0.53
CA LEU A 129 -5.60 -24.44 -1.97
C LEU A 129 -5.38 -23.04 -2.58
N GLU A 130 -5.94 -22.00 -1.96
CA GLU A 130 -5.76 -20.62 -2.42
C GLU A 130 -4.28 -20.21 -2.40
N ALA A 131 -3.54 -20.59 -1.35
CA ALA A 131 -2.11 -20.30 -1.25
C ALA A 131 -1.29 -21.03 -2.34
N LEU A 132 -1.58 -22.29 -2.64
CA LEU A 132 -0.88 -23.05 -3.67
C LEU A 132 -1.17 -22.53 -5.09
N GLU A 133 -2.41 -22.11 -5.36
CA GLU A 133 -2.77 -21.43 -6.62
C GLU A 133 -2.03 -20.09 -6.79
N LEU A 134 -1.91 -19.31 -5.71
CA LEU A 134 -1.11 -18.08 -5.71
C LEU A 134 0.38 -18.34 -5.94
N MET A 135 0.97 -19.35 -5.29
CA MET A 135 2.37 -19.76 -5.49
C MET A 135 2.65 -20.14 -6.95
N GLU A 136 1.71 -20.86 -7.58
CA GLU A 136 1.79 -21.22 -9.00
C GLU A 136 1.77 -19.97 -9.90
N SER A 137 0.84 -19.04 -9.66
CA SER A 137 0.75 -17.80 -10.43
C SER A 137 2.01 -16.92 -10.31
N CYS A 138 2.67 -16.94 -9.14
CA CYS A 138 3.87 -16.16 -8.85
C CYS A 138 5.16 -16.90 -9.22
N ARG A 139 5.08 -18.18 -9.62
CA ARG A 139 6.24 -19.08 -9.87
C ARG A 139 7.23 -19.09 -8.70
N ALA A 140 6.71 -19.14 -7.49
CA ALA A 140 7.51 -19.11 -6.27
C ALA A 140 6.83 -19.92 -5.16
N LEU A 141 7.61 -20.67 -4.40
CA LEU A 141 7.12 -21.45 -3.27
C LEU A 141 7.29 -20.69 -1.97
N HIS A 142 6.22 -20.62 -1.17
CA HIS A 142 6.29 -20.12 0.20
C HIS A 142 6.90 -21.18 1.13
N PRO A 143 7.61 -20.81 2.21
CA PRO A 143 8.19 -21.76 3.17
C PRO A 143 7.20 -22.79 3.76
N MET A 144 5.90 -22.45 3.81
CA MET A 144 4.83 -23.34 4.28
C MET A 144 4.25 -24.28 3.21
N ALA A 145 4.66 -24.18 1.95
CA ALA A 145 4.17 -25.04 0.87
C ALA A 145 4.27 -26.55 1.18
N PRO A 146 5.37 -27.07 1.77
CA PRO A 146 5.47 -28.48 2.12
C PRO A 146 4.39 -28.94 3.10
N GLN A 147 4.05 -28.09 4.07
CA GLN A 147 3.03 -28.40 5.09
C GLN A 147 1.63 -28.36 4.48
N MET A 148 1.35 -27.38 3.61
CA MET A 148 0.08 -27.28 2.88
C MET A 148 -0.14 -28.50 1.97
N MET A 149 0.89 -28.91 1.23
CA MET A 149 0.82 -30.13 0.40
C MET A 149 0.63 -31.41 1.23
N ALA A 150 1.31 -31.51 2.38
CA ALA A 150 1.16 -32.65 3.28
C ALA A 150 -0.27 -32.74 3.85
N HIS A 151 -0.86 -31.60 4.23
CA HIS A 151 -2.25 -31.51 4.68
C HIS A 151 -3.24 -31.99 3.61
N LEU A 152 -3.11 -31.54 2.37
CA LEU A 152 -3.97 -31.99 1.27
C LEU A 152 -3.88 -33.51 1.00
N ARG A 153 -2.70 -34.10 1.20
CA ARG A 153 -2.52 -35.56 1.09
C ARG A 153 -3.17 -36.30 2.25
N ALA A 154 -3.03 -35.79 3.47
CA ALA A 154 -3.66 -36.38 4.65
C ALA A 154 -5.20 -36.39 4.52
N GLU A 155 -5.77 -35.30 4.01
CA GLU A 155 -7.22 -35.16 3.75
C GLU A 155 -7.69 -35.90 2.48
N SER A 156 -6.80 -36.59 1.75
CA SER A 156 -7.11 -37.28 0.48
C SER A 156 -7.82 -36.38 -0.55
N HIS A 157 -7.47 -35.09 -0.58
CA HIS A 157 -8.14 -34.11 -1.44
C HIS A 157 -7.83 -34.37 -2.94
N PRO A 158 -8.78 -34.18 -3.88
CA PRO A 158 -8.56 -34.47 -5.31
C PRO A 158 -7.36 -33.74 -5.94
N LYS A 159 -7.12 -32.49 -5.53
CA LYS A 159 -5.98 -31.69 -6.00
C LYS A 159 -4.61 -32.10 -5.41
N SER A 160 -4.57 -33.04 -4.46
CA SER A 160 -3.31 -33.49 -3.83
C SER A 160 -2.37 -34.22 -4.80
N ALA A 161 -2.92 -34.84 -5.86
CA ALA A 161 -2.14 -35.45 -6.93
C ALA A 161 -1.47 -34.39 -7.83
N TYR A 162 -2.14 -33.25 -8.05
CA TYR A 162 -1.60 -32.12 -8.82
C TYR A 162 -0.51 -31.38 -8.03
N TYR A 163 -0.82 -30.95 -6.81
CA TYR A 163 0.13 -30.29 -5.89
C TYR A 163 1.06 -31.31 -5.23
N SER A 164 1.89 -31.92 -6.07
CA SER A 164 2.87 -32.95 -5.73
C SER A 164 4.27 -32.37 -5.56
N ALA A 165 5.20 -33.20 -5.08
CA ALA A 165 6.63 -32.84 -5.07
C ALA A 165 7.18 -32.59 -6.48
N GLY A 166 6.57 -33.18 -7.52
CA GLY A 166 6.92 -32.91 -8.92
C GLY A 166 6.56 -31.49 -9.34
N TRP A 167 5.35 -31.03 -9.01
CA TRP A 167 4.90 -29.65 -9.24
C TRP A 167 5.80 -28.63 -8.55
N ALA A 168 6.15 -28.88 -7.28
CA ALA A 168 7.05 -28.00 -6.52
C ALA A 168 8.41 -27.84 -7.23
N ARG A 169 9.01 -28.96 -7.68
CA ARG A 169 10.27 -28.93 -8.44
C ARG A 169 10.15 -28.16 -9.76
N THR A 170 9.03 -28.29 -10.47
CA THR A 170 8.80 -27.54 -11.72
C THR A 170 8.78 -26.03 -11.49
N ILE A 171 8.23 -25.58 -10.36
CA ILE A 171 8.25 -24.15 -9.97
C ILE A 171 9.67 -23.71 -9.62
N GLU A 172 10.40 -24.48 -8.82
CA GLU A 172 11.78 -24.16 -8.42
C GLU A 172 12.74 -24.10 -9.62
N GLN A 173 12.53 -24.94 -10.64
CA GLN A 173 13.34 -24.98 -11.85
C GLN A 173 13.06 -23.84 -12.84
N ASN A 174 11.92 -23.15 -12.71
CA ASN A 174 11.52 -22.07 -13.61
C ASN A 174 11.23 -20.77 -12.82
N PRO A 175 12.23 -20.19 -12.12
CA PRO A 175 12.06 -18.92 -11.46
C PRO A 175 11.80 -17.79 -12.47
N PRO A 176 11.28 -16.63 -12.02
CA PRO A 176 11.24 -15.44 -12.87
C PRO A 176 12.67 -15.03 -13.26
N ASP A 177 12.79 -14.50 -14.48
CA ASP A 177 14.06 -14.06 -15.06
C ASP A 177 14.63 -12.86 -14.30
N ASP A 178 15.82 -13.03 -13.71
CA ASP A 178 16.54 -11.99 -12.94
C ASP A 178 17.68 -11.34 -13.74
N THR A 179 17.95 -11.83 -14.96
CA THR A 179 19.10 -11.39 -15.77
C THR A 179 19.09 -9.90 -16.08
N PHE A 180 17.89 -9.32 -16.16
CA PHE A 180 17.68 -7.89 -16.40
C PHE A 180 18.38 -6.99 -15.35
N PHE A 181 18.45 -7.42 -14.09
CA PHE A 181 19.08 -6.64 -13.02
C PHE A 181 20.53 -7.03 -12.74
N SER A 182 21.02 -8.15 -13.29
CA SER A 182 22.41 -8.60 -13.12
C SER A 182 23.36 -8.03 -14.17
N ASP A 183 22.89 -7.90 -15.41
CA ASP A 183 23.67 -7.30 -16.50
C ASP A 183 23.52 -5.78 -16.41
N GLY A 184 24.45 -5.13 -15.70
CA GLY A 184 24.43 -3.68 -15.47
C GLY A 184 24.23 -2.90 -16.77
N ALA A 185 22.99 -2.47 -17.03
CA ALA A 185 22.66 -1.85 -18.32
C ALA A 185 22.74 -0.33 -18.27
N GLU A 186 23.22 0.24 -19.38
CA GLU A 186 23.67 1.63 -19.46
C GLU A 186 22.57 2.62 -19.87
N SER A 187 21.33 2.19 -20.13
CA SER A 187 20.18 3.09 -20.25
C SER A 187 18.86 2.32 -20.18
N PHE A 188 18.00 2.63 -19.22
CA PHE A 188 16.72 1.93 -19.04
C PHE A 188 15.53 2.86 -19.29
N ASP A 189 14.51 2.37 -20.01
CA ASP A 189 13.16 2.91 -19.90
C ASP A 189 12.59 2.51 -18.53
N LYS A 190 12.10 3.49 -17.77
CA LYS A 190 11.49 3.26 -16.44
C LYS A 190 10.35 2.25 -16.53
N ASN A 191 9.57 2.27 -17.61
CA ASN A 191 8.44 1.35 -17.74
C ASN A 191 8.88 -0.11 -17.90
N GLU A 192 9.91 -0.35 -18.72
CA GLU A 192 10.49 -1.67 -18.94
C GLU A 192 11.10 -2.23 -17.65
N MET A 193 11.82 -1.41 -16.90
CA MET A 193 12.40 -1.85 -15.63
C MET A 193 11.31 -2.31 -14.63
N PHE A 194 10.21 -1.58 -14.51
CA PHE A 194 9.10 -2.02 -13.64
C PHE A 194 8.40 -3.28 -14.15
N ASP A 195 8.33 -3.49 -15.47
CA ASP A 195 7.80 -4.72 -16.06
C ASP A 195 8.64 -5.95 -15.64
N HIS A 196 9.95 -5.79 -15.45
CA HIS A 196 10.86 -6.81 -14.91
C HIS A 196 10.89 -6.87 -13.37
N LEU A 197 10.70 -5.74 -12.68
CA LEU A 197 10.68 -5.64 -11.22
C LEU A 197 9.53 -6.44 -10.60
N TRP A 198 8.32 -6.31 -11.15
CA TRP A 198 7.12 -6.90 -10.55
C TRP A 198 7.18 -8.43 -10.39
N PRO A 199 7.53 -9.21 -11.42
CA PRO A 199 7.67 -10.67 -11.30
C PRO A 199 8.66 -11.09 -10.21
N LEU A 200 9.82 -10.42 -10.14
CA LEU A 200 10.85 -10.71 -9.13
C LEU A 200 10.39 -10.32 -7.73
N PHE A 201 9.81 -9.13 -7.56
CA PHE A 201 9.26 -8.68 -6.29
C PHE A 201 8.23 -9.68 -5.76
N ARG A 202 7.25 -10.09 -6.59
CA ARG A 202 6.22 -11.07 -6.22
C ARG A 202 6.83 -12.40 -5.81
N ALA A 203 7.80 -12.90 -6.57
CA ALA A 203 8.44 -14.18 -6.28
C ALA A 203 9.22 -14.16 -4.97
N HIS A 204 10.04 -13.14 -4.72
CA HIS A 204 10.76 -13.00 -3.45
C HIS A 204 9.80 -12.74 -2.28
N PHE A 205 8.72 -11.99 -2.49
CA PHE A 205 7.70 -11.74 -1.48
C PHE A 205 6.98 -13.03 -1.05
N VAL A 206 6.64 -13.90 -2.01
CA VAL A 206 6.05 -15.22 -1.74
C VAL A 206 7.06 -16.15 -1.05
N ARG A 207 8.36 -16.07 -1.37
CA ARG A 207 9.41 -16.83 -0.69
C ARG A 207 9.71 -16.33 0.73
N SER A 208 9.14 -15.20 1.13
CA SER A 208 9.46 -14.48 2.37
C SER A 208 10.92 -14.01 2.45
N ASP A 209 11.56 -13.79 1.29
CA ASP A 209 12.96 -13.34 1.19
C ASP A 209 13.03 -11.81 1.10
N PHE A 210 12.78 -11.16 2.24
CA PHE A 210 12.78 -9.69 2.32
C PHE A 210 14.17 -9.07 2.13
N ALA A 211 15.24 -9.85 2.33
CA ALA A 211 16.61 -9.41 2.08
C ALA A 211 16.86 -9.23 0.58
N ALA A 212 16.47 -10.21 -0.24
CA ALA A 212 16.55 -10.10 -1.70
C ALA A 212 15.66 -8.97 -2.25
N ILE A 213 14.45 -8.77 -1.69
CA ILE A 213 13.59 -7.63 -2.06
C ILE A 213 14.29 -6.31 -1.76
N SER A 214 14.92 -6.18 -0.59
CA SER A 214 15.61 -4.96 -0.20
C SER A 214 16.79 -4.66 -1.13
N ALA A 215 17.57 -5.68 -1.51
CA ALA A 215 18.65 -5.55 -2.49
C ALA A 215 18.12 -5.13 -3.88
N LEU A 216 17.04 -5.77 -4.35
CA LEU A 216 16.40 -5.46 -5.63
C LEU A 216 15.90 -4.00 -5.68
N LEU A 217 15.21 -3.55 -4.62
CA LEU A 217 14.70 -2.19 -4.55
C LEU A 217 15.82 -1.15 -4.43
N ALA A 218 16.93 -1.47 -3.75
CA ALA A 218 18.10 -0.61 -3.71
C ALA A 218 18.73 -0.42 -5.10
N THR A 219 18.86 -1.50 -5.88
CA THR A 219 19.33 -1.44 -7.28
C THR A 219 18.42 -0.55 -8.13
N VAL A 220 17.11 -0.69 -7.99
CA VAL A 220 16.12 0.15 -8.68
C VAL A 220 16.24 1.63 -8.28
N GLU A 221 16.42 1.92 -6.99
CA GLU A 221 16.57 3.29 -6.50
C GLU A 221 17.82 3.98 -7.07
N CYS A 222 18.95 3.26 -7.13
CA CYS A 222 20.18 3.76 -7.70
C CYS A 222 20.10 4.03 -9.21
N THR A 223 19.30 3.26 -9.94
CA THR A 223 19.23 3.31 -11.42
C THR A 223 18.23 4.34 -11.96
N VAL A 224 17.03 4.46 -11.35
CA VAL A 224 15.91 5.22 -11.92
C VAL A 224 15.95 6.71 -11.63
N GLN A 225 16.63 7.11 -10.55
CA GLN A 225 16.66 8.47 -10.01
C GLN A 225 15.29 9.16 -10.07
N PHE A 226 14.43 8.86 -9.09
CA PHE A 226 13.07 9.38 -9.05
C PHE A 226 13.05 10.92 -8.91
N SER A 227 12.20 11.58 -9.70
CA SER A 227 12.02 13.02 -9.61
C SER A 227 11.16 13.38 -8.39
N ASN A 228 11.57 14.40 -7.65
CA ASN A 228 10.77 14.96 -6.54
C ASN A 228 9.71 15.97 -7.00
N HIS A 229 9.60 16.23 -8.31
CA HIS A 229 8.64 17.17 -8.88
C HIS A 229 8.12 16.66 -10.24
N ALA A 230 6.82 16.82 -10.47
CA ALA A 230 6.18 16.56 -11.76
C ALA A 230 5.70 17.88 -12.37
N ALA A 231 6.05 18.10 -13.64
CA ALA A 231 5.69 19.31 -14.37
C ALA A 231 4.29 19.21 -15.01
N ASP A 232 3.86 17.99 -15.35
CA ASP A 232 2.59 17.71 -16.03
C ASP A 232 2.05 16.32 -15.63
N HIS A 233 0.81 16.01 -16.00
CA HIS A 233 0.18 14.72 -15.70
C HIS A 233 0.95 13.52 -16.29
N ASN A 234 1.60 13.66 -17.46
CA ASN A 234 2.35 12.55 -18.05
C ASN A 234 3.68 12.32 -17.33
N SER A 235 4.43 13.38 -16.98
CA SER A 235 5.66 13.22 -16.17
C SER A 235 5.36 12.69 -14.78
N PHE A 236 4.21 13.03 -14.18
CA PHE A 236 3.76 12.44 -12.92
C PHE A 236 3.55 10.93 -13.05
N VAL A 237 2.75 10.51 -14.02
CA VAL A 237 2.46 9.08 -14.27
C VAL A 237 3.72 8.31 -14.66
N GLY A 238 4.63 8.93 -15.42
CA GLY A 238 5.89 8.31 -15.83
C GLY A 238 6.93 8.21 -14.71
N ASN A 239 6.78 8.96 -13.61
CA ASN A 239 7.73 8.92 -12.50
C ASN A 239 7.57 7.66 -11.64
N ARG A 240 6.34 7.14 -11.48
CA ARG A 240 6.01 5.91 -10.73
C ARG A 240 6.59 5.86 -9.31
N LEU A 241 6.74 7.03 -8.69
CA LEU A 241 7.35 7.16 -7.38
C LEU A 241 6.44 6.57 -6.29
N PHE A 242 5.13 6.78 -6.35
CA PHE A 242 4.24 6.22 -5.33
C PHE A 242 4.16 4.70 -5.42
N GLU A 243 4.18 4.15 -6.63
CA GLU A 243 4.29 2.70 -6.84
C GLU A 243 5.59 2.14 -6.23
N PHE A 244 6.74 2.79 -6.48
CA PHE A 244 8.01 2.39 -5.89
C PHE A 244 8.01 2.45 -4.36
N LEU A 245 7.52 3.56 -3.78
CA LEU A 245 7.45 3.72 -2.34
C LEU A 245 6.49 2.69 -1.72
N LEU A 246 5.38 2.35 -2.40
CA LEU A 246 4.48 1.30 -1.95
C LEU A 246 5.20 -0.06 -1.87
N LEU A 247 6.02 -0.42 -2.88
CA LEU A 247 6.80 -1.66 -2.85
C LEU A 247 7.79 -1.67 -1.67
N GLN A 248 8.49 -0.56 -1.42
CA GLN A 248 9.37 -0.42 -0.24
C GLN A 248 8.58 -0.58 1.07
N THR A 249 7.42 0.07 1.19
CA THR A 249 6.56 -0.06 2.36
C THR A 249 6.09 -1.49 2.56
N LEU A 250 5.62 -2.16 1.51
CA LEU A 250 5.18 -3.56 1.59
C LEU A 250 6.32 -4.48 2.05
N ALA A 251 7.53 -4.32 1.52
CA ALA A 251 8.69 -5.10 1.93
C ALA A 251 8.96 -4.96 3.44
N HIS A 252 9.04 -3.72 3.94
CA HIS A 252 9.34 -3.46 5.34
C HIS A 252 8.19 -3.81 6.29
N VAL A 253 6.94 -3.51 5.93
CA VAL A 253 5.78 -3.84 6.77
C VAL A 253 5.65 -5.36 6.94
N TYR A 254 5.81 -6.12 5.86
CA TYR A 254 5.76 -7.58 5.93
C TYR A 254 6.99 -8.17 6.63
N GLN A 255 8.15 -7.54 6.50
CA GLN A 255 9.32 -7.88 7.30
C GLN A 255 9.07 -7.66 8.80
N ILE A 256 8.39 -6.58 9.21
CA ILE A 256 8.00 -6.36 10.62
C ILE A 256 6.97 -7.40 11.08
N TRP A 257 6.03 -7.77 10.21
CA TRP A 257 4.96 -8.71 10.56
C TRP A 257 5.45 -10.15 10.69
N PHE A 258 6.36 -10.59 9.82
CA PHE A 258 6.73 -12.00 9.67
C PHE A 258 8.22 -12.30 9.89
N SER A 259 9.08 -11.30 10.06
CA SER A 259 10.52 -11.46 10.36
C SER A 259 10.89 -10.76 11.68
N THR A 260 12.03 -11.13 12.26
CA THR A 260 12.49 -10.66 13.59
C THR A 260 13.25 -9.33 13.56
N SER A 261 13.07 -8.48 12.54
CA SER A 261 13.82 -7.22 12.42
C SER A 261 13.05 -6.08 13.09
N GLU A 262 13.73 -5.34 13.98
CA GLU A 262 13.15 -4.21 14.72
C GLU A 262 13.41 -2.85 14.04
N GLU A 263 14.33 -2.77 13.08
CA GLU A 263 14.65 -1.52 12.38
C GLU A 263 13.70 -1.29 11.20
N SER A 264 13.08 -0.10 11.19
CA SER A 264 12.04 0.25 10.21
C SER A 264 12.28 1.64 9.63
N PRO A 265 12.61 1.75 8.32
CA PRO A 265 12.71 3.04 7.63
C PRO A 265 11.33 3.63 7.26
N LEU A 266 10.22 3.08 7.76
CA LEU A 266 8.86 3.49 7.39
C LEU A 266 8.59 4.99 7.59
N ALA A 267 9.13 5.61 8.64
CA ALA A 267 8.97 7.05 8.87
C ALA A 267 9.67 7.91 7.80
N ALA A 268 10.80 7.46 7.25
CA ALA A 268 11.49 8.16 6.16
C ALA A 268 10.72 8.02 4.84
N ILE A 269 10.18 6.82 4.58
CA ILE A 269 9.33 6.54 3.41
C ILE A 269 8.05 7.39 3.46
N GLU A 270 7.39 7.45 4.63
CA GLU A 270 6.19 8.27 4.86
C GLU A 270 6.47 9.74 4.57
N LYS A 271 7.55 10.30 5.14
CA LYS A 271 7.95 11.70 4.88
C LYS A 271 8.19 11.98 3.40
N ARG A 272 8.83 11.06 2.68
CA ARG A 272 9.08 11.20 1.24
C ARG A 272 7.76 11.16 0.44
N CYS A 273 6.86 10.26 0.80
CA CYS A 273 5.52 10.18 0.23
C CYS A 273 4.74 11.48 0.46
N ASP A 274 4.70 12.00 1.69
CA ASP A 274 3.98 13.22 2.03
C ASP A 274 4.54 14.45 1.32
N HIS A 275 5.87 14.56 1.22
CA HIS A 275 6.52 15.63 0.48
C HIS A 275 6.10 15.64 -1.00
N TYR A 276 6.12 14.46 -1.65
CA TYR A 276 5.72 14.35 -3.04
C TYR A 276 4.21 14.53 -3.24
N PHE A 277 3.39 14.03 -2.32
CA PHE A 277 1.94 14.19 -2.31
C PHE A 277 1.54 15.66 -2.24
N ALA A 278 2.08 16.41 -1.29
CA ALA A 278 1.80 17.84 -1.14
C ALA A 278 2.07 18.61 -2.44
N ARG A 279 3.18 18.30 -3.12
CA ARG A 279 3.60 18.94 -4.38
C ARG A 279 2.83 18.49 -5.62
N SER A 280 2.10 17.37 -5.55
CA SER A 280 1.32 16.82 -6.67
C SER A 280 -0.18 17.02 -6.53
N THR A 281 -0.67 17.51 -5.39
CA THR A 281 -2.10 17.78 -5.14
C THR A 281 -2.76 18.71 -6.16
N TRP A 282 -2.01 19.61 -6.80
CA TRP A 282 -2.55 20.51 -7.83
C TRP A 282 -3.07 19.75 -9.07
N LEU A 283 -2.59 18.53 -9.32
CA LEU A 283 -2.97 17.72 -10.48
C LEU A 283 -4.46 17.35 -10.47
N PHE A 284 -5.10 17.32 -9.28
CA PHE A 284 -6.53 17.08 -9.14
C PHE A 284 -7.39 18.19 -9.78
N LYS A 285 -6.93 19.44 -9.77
CA LYS A 285 -7.72 20.61 -10.22
C LYS A 285 -8.06 20.60 -11.71
N SER A 286 -7.25 19.94 -12.51
CA SER A 286 -7.40 19.88 -13.98
C SER A 286 -7.66 18.47 -14.48
N LEU A 287 -7.98 17.53 -13.58
CA LEU A 287 -8.13 16.11 -13.92
C LEU A 287 -9.37 15.84 -14.80
N GLU A 288 -10.46 16.58 -14.58
CA GLU A 288 -11.73 16.44 -15.32
C GLU A 288 -11.60 16.80 -16.80
N GLU A 289 -10.65 17.69 -17.14
CA GLU A 289 -10.39 18.14 -18.52
C GLU A 289 -9.47 17.17 -19.30
N LYS A 290 -8.88 16.18 -18.63
CA LYS A 290 -7.92 15.24 -19.23
C LYS A 290 -8.62 14.00 -19.79
N PRO A 291 -8.00 13.30 -20.77
CA PRO A 291 -8.54 12.04 -21.27
C PRO A 291 -8.67 11.03 -20.13
N ALA A 292 -9.79 10.30 -20.10
CA ALA A 292 -10.13 9.36 -19.03
C ALA A 292 -9.01 8.33 -18.75
N SER A 293 -8.23 7.95 -19.76
CA SER A 293 -7.09 7.04 -19.59
C SER A 293 -5.94 7.62 -18.79
N LEU A 294 -5.66 8.91 -18.96
CA LEU A 294 -4.63 9.62 -18.21
C LEU A 294 -5.12 9.93 -16.79
N ALA A 295 -6.37 10.35 -16.65
CA ALA A 295 -7.00 10.57 -15.35
C ALA A 295 -6.96 9.29 -14.48
N ALA A 296 -7.31 8.13 -15.05
CA ALA A 296 -7.24 6.85 -14.35
C ALA A 296 -5.81 6.49 -13.90
N ALA A 297 -4.80 6.80 -14.72
CA ALA A 297 -3.40 6.52 -14.38
C ALA A 297 -2.85 7.45 -13.29
N VAL A 298 -3.29 8.70 -13.26
CA VAL A 298 -2.95 9.63 -12.17
C VAL A 298 -3.61 9.17 -10.87
N LEU A 299 -4.89 8.76 -10.93
CA LEU A 299 -5.60 8.22 -9.76
C LEU A 299 -4.95 6.94 -9.24
N SER A 300 -4.46 6.05 -10.11
CA SER A 300 -3.77 4.82 -9.66
C SER A 300 -2.48 5.10 -8.90
N GLU A 301 -1.73 6.16 -9.25
CA GLU A 301 -0.55 6.57 -8.47
C GLU A 301 -0.96 7.12 -7.10
N PHE A 302 -2.02 7.92 -7.02
CA PHE A 302 -2.55 8.37 -5.73
C PHE A 302 -3.11 7.23 -4.89
N ASP A 303 -3.72 6.23 -5.54
CA ASP A 303 -4.14 5.01 -4.87
C ASP A 303 -2.95 4.31 -4.19
N CYS A 304 -1.78 4.25 -4.84
CA CYS A 304 -0.56 3.73 -4.21
C CYS A 304 -0.16 4.53 -2.97
N ALA A 305 -0.25 5.86 -3.02
CA ALA A 305 0.06 6.72 -1.88
C ALA A 305 -0.89 6.47 -0.68
N TYR A 306 -2.19 6.29 -0.95
CA TYR A 306 -3.15 5.96 0.09
C TYR A 306 -2.94 4.54 0.64
N LEU A 307 -2.68 3.55 -0.21
CA LEU A 307 -2.36 2.19 0.22
C LEU A 307 -1.11 2.18 1.11
N LEU A 308 -0.06 2.89 0.70
CA LEU A 308 1.16 3.06 1.50
C LEU A 308 0.82 3.57 2.91
N ARG A 309 0.05 4.65 3.02
CA ARG A 309 -0.35 5.22 4.32
C ARG A 309 -1.18 4.25 5.14
N TRP A 310 -2.08 3.48 4.50
CA TRP A 310 -2.83 2.42 5.17
C TRP A 310 -1.92 1.33 5.74
N TYR A 311 -0.94 0.84 4.99
CA TYR A 311 0.01 -0.17 5.48
C TYR A 311 0.88 0.34 6.63
N ILE A 312 1.32 1.60 6.56
CA ILE A 312 2.06 2.24 7.67
C ILE A 312 1.18 2.39 8.90
N CYS A 313 -0.10 2.78 8.73
CA CYS A 313 -1.07 2.82 9.82
C CYS A 313 -1.21 1.44 10.47
N LEU A 314 -1.42 0.37 9.70
CA LEU A 314 -1.51 -1.00 10.22
C LEU A 314 -0.23 -1.45 10.94
N ALA A 315 0.95 -1.04 10.46
CA ALA A 315 2.22 -1.31 11.13
C ALA A 315 2.34 -0.62 12.50
N CYS A 316 1.81 0.60 12.68
CA CYS A 316 1.75 1.27 13.98
C CYS A 316 0.94 0.47 15.01
N PHE A 317 -0.14 -0.18 14.57
CA PHE A 317 -0.89 -1.07 15.47
C PHE A 317 -0.01 -2.20 15.97
N ARG A 318 0.74 -2.87 15.08
CA ARG A 318 1.68 -3.96 15.44
C ARG A 318 2.78 -3.50 16.41
N GLN A 319 3.19 -2.24 16.36
CA GLN A 319 4.17 -1.67 17.30
C GLN A 319 3.57 -1.37 18.68
N GLY A 320 2.24 -1.50 18.85
CA GLY A 320 1.53 -1.21 20.10
C GLY A 320 1.20 0.28 20.30
N ALA A 321 1.42 1.12 19.28
CA ALA A 321 1.13 2.55 19.32
C ALA A 321 -0.35 2.83 18.98
N PHE A 322 -1.28 2.40 19.85
CA PHE A 322 -2.73 2.46 19.58
C PHE A 322 -3.27 3.88 19.39
N SER A 323 -2.76 4.87 20.12
CA SER A 323 -3.21 6.27 20.01
C SER A 323 -2.82 6.88 18.66
N GLU A 324 -1.58 6.68 18.23
CA GLU A 324 -1.09 7.13 16.92
C GLU A 324 -1.83 6.41 15.78
N PHE A 325 -2.07 5.11 15.93
CA PHE A 325 -2.87 4.33 14.99
C PHE A 325 -4.28 4.92 14.82
N LEU A 326 -5.00 5.26 15.90
CA LEU A 326 -6.33 5.87 15.81
C LEU A 326 -6.31 7.21 15.07
N ALA A 327 -5.38 8.10 15.42
CA ALA A 327 -5.25 9.40 14.76
C ALA A 327 -5.00 9.26 13.24
N ARG A 328 -4.14 8.31 12.86
CA ARG A 328 -3.87 8.00 11.44
C ARG A 328 -5.08 7.39 10.74
N PHE A 329 -5.77 6.46 11.40
CA PHE A 329 -6.95 5.81 10.86
C PHE A 329 -8.07 6.82 10.57
N GLU A 330 -8.35 7.74 11.50
CA GLU A 330 -9.35 8.79 11.32
C GLU A 330 -9.02 9.73 10.16
N SER A 331 -7.74 10.04 9.97
CA SER A 331 -7.26 10.82 8.81
C SER A 331 -7.47 10.09 7.46
N LEU A 332 -7.38 8.76 7.46
CA LEU A 332 -7.49 7.93 6.26
C LEU A 332 -8.91 7.40 5.98
N GLU A 333 -9.82 7.48 6.95
CA GLU A 333 -11.22 7.02 6.84
C GLU A 333 -11.91 7.44 5.52
N PRO A 334 -11.78 8.69 5.02
CA PRO A 334 -12.43 9.10 3.77
C PRO A 334 -12.02 8.27 2.54
N HIS A 335 -10.88 7.59 2.59
CA HIS A 335 -10.31 6.78 1.50
C HIS A 335 -10.41 5.27 1.77
N TRP A 336 -11.29 4.84 2.68
CA TRP A 336 -11.50 3.45 3.08
C TRP A 336 -11.68 2.46 1.92
N ASN A 337 -12.41 2.85 0.87
CA ASN A 337 -12.76 1.98 -0.26
C ASN A 337 -11.53 1.40 -0.96
N ILE A 338 -10.37 2.03 -0.81
CA ILE A 338 -9.13 1.53 -1.41
C ILE A 338 -8.69 0.18 -0.83
N LEU A 339 -9.03 -0.10 0.43
CA LEU A 339 -8.71 -1.37 1.09
C LEU A 339 -9.48 -2.55 0.47
N GLU A 340 -10.59 -2.30 -0.23
CA GLU A 340 -11.32 -3.34 -0.97
C GLU A 340 -10.43 -4.00 -2.03
N LYS A 341 -9.56 -3.21 -2.67
CA LYS A 341 -8.64 -3.68 -3.72
C LYS A 341 -7.61 -4.69 -3.20
N VAL A 342 -7.32 -4.67 -1.90
CA VAL A 342 -6.33 -5.54 -1.26
C VAL A 342 -6.99 -6.46 -0.23
N HIS A 343 -8.31 -6.44 -0.13
CA HIS A 343 -9.12 -7.24 0.79
C HIS A 343 -8.72 -7.11 2.28
N MET A 344 -8.27 -5.92 2.71
CA MET A 344 -7.84 -5.65 4.10
C MET A 344 -8.86 -4.88 4.94
N GLN A 345 -10.08 -4.68 4.43
CA GLN A 345 -11.13 -3.90 5.10
C GLN A 345 -11.53 -4.51 6.45
N ARG A 346 -11.68 -5.83 6.51
CA ARG A 346 -12.14 -6.48 7.74
C ARG A 346 -11.06 -6.40 8.83
N GLU A 347 -9.79 -6.57 8.47
CA GLU A 347 -8.62 -6.42 9.34
C GLU A 347 -8.55 -5.00 9.89
N ALA A 348 -8.53 -3.99 9.02
CA ALA A 348 -8.42 -2.59 9.41
C ALA A 348 -9.55 -2.17 10.35
N HIS A 349 -10.80 -2.60 10.09
CA HIS A 349 -11.93 -2.27 10.94
C HIS A 349 -11.84 -2.95 12.31
N THR A 350 -11.44 -4.23 12.34
CA THR A 350 -11.23 -4.99 13.58
C THR A 350 -10.17 -4.32 14.46
N LEU A 351 -9.03 -3.95 13.88
CA LEU A 351 -7.95 -3.26 14.60
C LEU A 351 -8.38 -1.88 15.10
N HIS A 352 -9.16 -1.14 14.30
CA HIS A 352 -9.76 0.12 14.72
C HIS A 352 -10.63 -0.03 15.97
N GLN A 353 -11.53 -1.02 15.98
CA GLN A 353 -12.38 -1.27 17.14
C GLN A 353 -11.56 -1.66 18.38
N LEU A 354 -10.56 -2.53 18.23
CA LEU A 354 -9.67 -2.91 19.34
C LEU A 354 -8.88 -1.70 19.89
N ALA A 355 -8.38 -0.83 19.02
CA ALA A 355 -7.69 0.38 19.43
C ALA A 355 -8.66 1.36 20.13
N CYS A 356 -9.90 1.49 19.66
CA CYS A 356 -10.94 2.28 20.32
C CYS A 356 -11.20 1.75 21.75
N VAL A 357 -11.37 0.43 21.91
CA VAL A 357 -11.50 -0.21 23.23
C VAL A 357 -10.30 0.12 24.12
N ALA A 358 -9.08 0.11 23.57
CA ALA A 358 -7.86 0.38 24.32
C ALA A 358 -7.74 1.85 24.75
N CYS A 359 -7.96 2.81 23.84
CA CYS A 359 -7.62 4.22 24.06
C CYS A 359 -8.80 5.10 24.48
N ARG A 360 -10.02 4.82 24.01
CA ARG A 360 -11.19 5.68 24.24
C ARG A 360 -11.93 5.29 25.53
N PRO A 361 -12.67 6.23 26.17
CA PRO A 361 -13.50 5.90 27.32
C PRO A 361 -14.60 4.89 26.96
N PHE A 362 -15.07 4.11 27.93
CA PHE A 362 -16.18 3.17 27.73
C PHE A 362 -17.48 3.94 27.51
N GLN A 363 -17.77 4.23 26.24
CA GLN A 363 -19.03 4.83 25.80
C GLN A 363 -19.67 3.85 24.82
N SER A 364 -21.01 3.86 24.74
CA SER A 364 -21.71 3.20 23.64
C SER A 364 -21.35 3.95 22.36
N HIS A 365 -20.23 3.60 21.75
CA HIS A 365 -19.94 4.04 20.40
C HIS A 365 -20.98 3.36 19.54
N SER A 366 -21.98 4.13 19.08
CA SER A 366 -22.69 3.73 17.87
C SER A 366 -21.59 3.42 16.85
N THR A 367 -21.63 2.24 16.27
CA THR A 367 -20.82 1.79 15.13
C THR A 367 -21.09 2.64 13.87
N THR A 368 -21.40 3.91 14.04
CA THR A 368 -21.42 4.95 13.02
C THR A 368 -20.00 5.45 12.82
N THR A 369 -19.10 4.55 12.46
CA THR A 369 -18.13 4.94 11.43
C THR A 369 -18.97 5.05 10.16
N SER A 370 -18.73 6.07 9.34
CA SER A 370 -19.44 6.29 8.06
C SER A 370 -19.24 5.16 7.02
N MET A 371 -18.66 4.04 7.45
CA MET A 371 -18.33 2.86 6.69
C MET A 371 -19.55 1.96 6.59
N GLY A 372 -19.79 1.39 5.40
CA GLY A 372 -20.86 0.42 5.16
C GLY A 372 -20.66 -0.90 5.94
N THR A 373 -20.90 -0.87 7.25
CA THR A 373 -20.73 -1.97 8.21
C THR A 373 -21.61 -3.18 7.94
N SER A 374 -22.63 -3.05 7.07
CA SER A 374 -23.56 -4.13 6.71
C SER A 374 -22.94 -5.32 5.96
N GLN A 375 -21.68 -5.25 5.53
CA GLN A 375 -21.08 -6.26 4.64
C GLN A 375 -20.16 -7.29 5.32
N PHE A 376 -19.84 -7.15 6.61
CA PHE A 376 -18.85 -8.01 7.28
C PHE A 376 -19.49 -8.79 8.46
N SER A 377 -20.32 -9.79 8.17
CA SER A 377 -20.94 -10.64 9.19
C SER A 377 -19.98 -11.71 9.74
N GLY A 378 -19.99 -11.96 11.06
CA GLY A 378 -19.45 -13.19 11.66
C GLY A 378 -18.32 -13.04 12.69
N GLY A 379 -17.78 -11.85 12.91
CA GLY A 379 -16.81 -11.59 14.01
C GLY A 379 -16.97 -10.20 14.65
N LEU A 380 -17.53 -9.26 13.89
CA LEU A 380 -17.85 -7.92 14.36
C LEU A 380 -19.02 -7.90 15.34
N ASP A 381 -19.90 -8.90 15.29
CA ASP A 381 -21.04 -9.03 16.22
C ASP A 381 -20.59 -9.31 17.66
N VAL A 382 -19.50 -10.08 17.83
CA VAL A 382 -18.90 -10.37 19.14
C VAL A 382 -18.18 -9.12 19.68
N LEU A 383 -17.53 -8.35 18.80
CA LEU A 383 -16.90 -7.07 19.15
C LEU A 383 -17.92 -6.02 19.56
N SER A 384 -19.04 -5.90 18.84
CA SER A 384 -20.11 -4.97 19.20
C SER A 384 -20.73 -5.34 20.55
N LEU A 385 -21.01 -6.63 20.77
CA LEU A 385 -21.50 -7.12 22.07
C LEU A 385 -20.52 -6.79 23.21
N TYR A 386 -19.21 -6.98 22.97
CA TYR A 386 -18.18 -6.66 23.94
C TYR A 386 -18.14 -5.16 24.28
N MET A 387 -18.26 -4.29 23.27
CA MET A 387 -18.33 -2.84 23.44
C MET A 387 -19.57 -2.41 24.23
N ASP A 388 -20.72 -2.98 23.94
CA ASP A 388 -21.98 -2.70 24.65
C ASP A 388 -21.89 -3.11 26.12
N GLN A 389 -21.31 -4.27 26.41
CA GLN A 389 -21.07 -4.73 27.79
C GLN A 389 -20.11 -3.80 28.55
N LEU A 390 -19.05 -3.31 27.91
CA LEU A 390 -18.15 -2.31 28.50
C LEU A 390 -18.85 -0.98 28.76
N ALA A 391 -19.72 -0.53 27.85
CA ALA A 391 -20.48 0.71 27.99
C ALA A 391 -21.47 0.68 29.17
N VAL A 392 -22.08 -0.48 29.43
CA VAL A 392 -23.00 -0.70 30.59
C VAL A 392 -22.22 -1.03 31.88
N ALA A 393 -20.88 -1.09 31.82
CA ALA A 393 -19.99 -1.47 32.91
C ALA A 393 -20.24 -2.89 33.47
N ASP A 394 -20.69 -3.82 32.62
CA ASP A 394 -20.74 -5.24 32.94
C ASP A 394 -19.42 -5.93 32.58
N PHE A 395 -18.40 -5.71 33.44
CA PHE A 395 -17.05 -6.21 33.21
C PHE A 395 -16.94 -7.74 33.30
N ALA A 396 -17.85 -8.41 34.02
CA ALA A 396 -17.86 -9.85 34.14
C ALA A 396 -18.30 -10.52 32.82
N ALA A 397 -19.39 -10.03 32.22
CA ALA A 397 -19.80 -10.46 30.90
C ALA A 397 -18.74 -10.10 29.84
N ALA A 398 -18.19 -8.88 29.89
CA ALA A 398 -17.17 -8.42 28.98
C ALA A 398 -15.91 -9.32 28.98
N LYS A 399 -15.46 -9.79 30.14
CA LYS A 399 -14.32 -10.74 30.24
C LYS A 399 -14.59 -12.09 29.58
N LYS A 400 -15.82 -12.59 29.65
CA LYS A 400 -16.20 -13.81 28.94
C LYS A 400 -16.16 -13.58 27.44
N THR A 401 -16.81 -12.51 26.96
CA THR A 401 -16.84 -12.14 25.55
C THR A 401 -15.45 -11.84 24.99
N CYS A 402 -14.53 -11.27 25.78
CA CYS A 402 -13.14 -11.04 25.39
C CYS A 402 -12.37 -12.36 25.12
N ARG A 403 -12.68 -13.44 25.86
CA ARG A 403 -12.11 -14.77 25.59
C ARG A 403 -12.67 -15.35 24.30
N ASP A 404 -13.97 -15.22 24.07
CA ASP A 404 -14.63 -15.66 22.84
C ASP A 404 -14.07 -14.90 21.63
N LEU A 405 -13.88 -13.59 21.80
CA LEU A 405 -13.25 -12.72 20.81
C LEU A 405 -11.82 -13.14 20.48
N ALA A 406 -11.02 -13.49 21.49
CA ALA A 406 -9.65 -13.95 21.29
C ALA A 406 -9.59 -15.20 20.39
N VAL A 407 -10.55 -16.12 20.55
CA VAL A 407 -10.68 -17.31 19.71
C VAL A 407 -11.06 -16.91 18.28
N VAL A 408 -12.13 -16.12 18.11
CA VAL A 408 -12.62 -15.70 16.79
C VAL A 408 -11.57 -14.93 15.99
N LEU A 409 -10.81 -14.04 16.64
CA LEU A 409 -9.78 -13.23 15.98
C LEU A 409 -8.46 -13.97 15.79
N SER A 410 -8.22 -15.06 16.52
CA SER A 410 -7.00 -15.86 16.37
C SER A 410 -6.89 -16.49 14.98
N ASP A 411 -8.02 -16.79 14.35
CA ASP A 411 -8.06 -17.36 13.01
C ASP A 411 -7.79 -16.32 11.90
N PHE A 412 -7.98 -15.03 12.19
CA PHE A 412 -8.09 -14.00 11.17
C PHE A 412 -6.92 -12.99 11.17
N SER A 413 -6.53 -12.48 12.34
CA SER A 413 -5.61 -11.32 12.43
C SER A 413 -4.43 -11.55 13.36
N ASN A 414 -4.10 -12.80 13.68
CA ASN A 414 -3.03 -13.12 14.63
C ASN A 414 -1.68 -12.48 14.27
N TYR A 415 -1.33 -12.43 12.97
CA TYR A 415 -0.07 -11.84 12.51
C TYR A 415 0.00 -10.30 12.68
N LEU A 416 -1.15 -9.63 12.80
CA LEU A 416 -1.23 -8.17 12.98
C LEU A 416 -1.14 -7.75 14.45
N LEU A 417 -1.29 -8.68 15.40
CA LEU A 417 -1.28 -8.37 16.82
C LEU A 417 0.13 -8.02 17.33
N PRO A 418 0.31 -7.01 18.21
CA PRO A 418 1.61 -6.58 18.72
C PRO A 418 2.47 -7.63 19.40
N ARG A 419 1.86 -8.73 19.85
CA ARG A 419 2.51 -9.83 20.55
C ARG A 419 1.89 -11.15 20.07
N PRO A 420 2.54 -12.29 20.34
CA PRO A 420 1.87 -13.59 20.24
C PRO A 420 0.50 -13.54 20.90
N SER A 421 -0.48 -14.19 20.28
CA SER A 421 -1.91 -14.02 20.56
C SER A 421 -2.23 -14.15 22.06
N ASP A 422 -1.69 -15.18 22.71
CA ASP A 422 -1.82 -15.46 24.15
C ASP A 422 -1.35 -14.29 25.03
N LYS A 423 -0.16 -13.74 24.74
CA LYS A 423 0.43 -12.63 25.48
C LYS A 423 -0.27 -11.31 25.20
N PHE A 424 -0.73 -11.11 23.96
CA PHE A 424 -1.50 -9.92 23.57
C PHE A 424 -2.81 -9.86 24.34
N TRP A 425 -3.64 -10.90 24.28
CA TRP A 425 -4.95 -10.91 24.92
C TRP A 425 -4.86 -10.81 26.45
N THR A 426 -3.84 -11.42 27.06
CA THR A 426 -3.56 -11.27 28.49
C THR A 426 -3.20 -9.83 28.86
N ALA A 427 -2.39 -9.16 28.04
CA ALA A 427 -2.02 -7.76 28.25
C ALA A 427 -3.20 -6.81 27.99
N PHE A 428 -3.98 -7.08 26.93
CA PHE A 428 -5.17 -6.32 26.56
C PHE A 428 -6.24 -6.41 27.65
N SER A 429 -6.56 -7.60 28.15
CA SER A 429 -7.47 -7.75 29.30
C SER A 429 -6.97 -6.98 30.53
N GLY A 430 -5.66 -7.00 30.80
CA GLY A 430 -5.06 -6.23 31.90
C GLY A 430 -5.20 -4.72 31.72
N LEU A 431 -5.09 -4.21 30.49
CA LEU A 431 -5.34 -2.80 30.16
C LEU A 431 -6.81 -2.42 30.41
N ILE A 432 -7.75 -3.29 30.03
CA ILE A 432 -9.18 -3.04 30.27
C ILE A 432 -9.51 -3.10 31.77
N ASP A 433 -8.92 -4.02 32.51
CA ASP A 433 -9.02 -4.07 33.98
C ASP A 433 -8.50 -2.79 34.63
N ALA A 434 -7.36 -2.27 34.16
CA ALA A 434 -6.81 -1.00 34.62
C ALA A 434 -7.76 0.17 34.35
N LYS A 435 -8.34 0.24 33.14
CA LYS A 435 -9.32 1.28 32.78
C LYS A 435 -10.60 1.17 33.60
N ALA A 436 -11.13 -0.03 33.79
CA ALA A 436 -12.30 -0.29 34.61
C ALA A 436 -12.04 0.08 36.07
N PHE A 437 -10.85 -0.22 36.61
CA PHE A 437 -10.43 0.22 37.94
C PHE A 437 -10.44 1.74 38.06
N LEU A 438 -9.80 2.46 37.12
CA LEU A 438 -9.78 3.92 37.12
C LEU A 438 -11.19 4.51 37.03
N LEU A 439 -12.07 3.92 36.21
CA LEU A 439 -13.46 4.33 36.12
C LEU A 439 -14.20 4.16 37.46
N ILE A 440 -14.05 3.00 38.13
CA ILE A 440 -14.68 2.75 39.43
C ILE A 440 -14.16 3.73 40.47
N MET A 441 -12.85 3.99 40.53
CA MET A 441 -12.25 4.96 41.45
C MET A 441 -12.63 6.41 41.10
N SER A 442 -12.98 6.71 39.85
CA SER A 442 -13.48 8.03 39.46
C SER A 442 -14.86 8.34 40.05
N VAL A 443 -15.66 7.32 40.37
CA VAL A 443 -17.03 7.47 40.89
C VAL A 443 -17.11 7.16 42.40
N THR A 444 -16.26 6.28 42.91
CA THR A 444 -16.31 5.81 44.30
C THR A 444 -15.26 6.48 45.18
N ARG A 445 -15.65 6.82 46.42
CA ARG A 445 -14.71 7.36 47.44
C ARG A 445 -13.92 6.27 48.14
N ALA A 446 -14.53 5.12 48.38
CA ALA A 446 -13.88 3.97 49.01
C ALA A 446 -14.58 2.70 48.57
N ILE A 447 -13.81 1.65 48.28
CA ILE A 447 -14.33 0.34 47.91
C ILE A 447 -13.46 -0.78 48.49
N PRO A 448 -14.06 -1.75 49.22
CA PRO A 448 -13.34 -2.92 49.69
C PRO A 448 -12.75 -3.72 48.53
N ARG A 449 -11.53 -4.22 48.68
CA ARG A 449 -10.82 -4.98 47.64
C ARG A 449 -11.65 -6.13 47.08
N LYS A 450 -12.27 -6.94 47.95
CA LYS A 450 -13.10 -8.08 47.53
C LYS A 450 -14.29 -7.65 46.66
N LYS A 451 -14.93 -6.52 47.00
CA LYS A 451 -16.07 -5.96 46.24
C LYS A 451 -15.63 -5.39 44.89
N LEU A 452 -14.47 -4.73 44.85
CA LEU A 452 -13.87 -4.23 43.62
C LEU A 452 -13.53 -5.37 42.66
N LEU A 453 -12.85 -6.42 43.14
CA LEU A 453 -12.47 -7.58 42.33
C LEU A 453 -13.70 -8.34 41.78
N ALA A 454 -14.75 -8.45 42.59
CA ALA A 454 -16.03 -9.01 42.15
C ALA A 454 -16.68 -8.16 41.03
N ARG A 455 -16.62 -6.82 41.13
CA ARG A 455 -17.13 -5.92 40.09
C ARG A 455 -16.32 -5.96 38.79
N LEU A 456 -15.03 -6.22 38.88
CA LEU A 456 -14.16 -6.44 37.72
C LEU A 456 -14.38 -7.84 37.10
N GLY A 457 -15.23 -8.70 37.67
CA GLY A 457 -15.47 -10.05 37.15
C GLY A 457 -14.26 -10.98 37.26
N THR A 458 -13.43 -10.81 38.30
CA THR A 458 -12.23 -11.61 38.49
C THR A 458 -12.51 -12.75 39.48
N GLU A 459 -12.69 -13.97 38.99
CA GLU A 459 -12.90 -15.16 39.83
C GLU A 459 -11.58 -15.87 40.14
N ASP A 460 -10.64 -15.90 39.18
CA ASP A 460 -9.35 -16.58 39.30
C ASP A 460 -8.22 -15.64 39.75
N ASN A 461 -7.34 -16.13 40.64
CA ASN A 461 -6.09 -15.46 41.05
C ASN A 461 -6.24 -14.03 41.60
N LEU A 462 -7.18 -13.83 42.53
CA LEU A 462 -7.46 -12.56 43.23
C LEU A 462 -6.18 -11.84 43.73
N VAL A 463 -5.21 -12.59 44.25
CA VAL A 463 -3.95 -12.05 44.76
C VAL A 463 -3.11 -11.41 43.65
N LYS A 464 -3.02 -12.05 42.49
CA LYS A 464 -2.24 -11.55 41.35
C LYS A 464 -2.85 -10.27 40.78
N MET A 465 -4.17 -10.22 40.67
CA MET A 465 -4.86 -9.02 40.21
C MET A 465 -4.75 -7.89 41.24
N SER A 466 -4.92 -8.19 42.53
CA SER A 466 -4.70 -7.22 43.61
C SER A 466 -3.31 -6.60 43.54
N ASN A 467 -2.27 -7.42 43.42
CA ASN A 467 -0.89 -6.93 43.35
C ASN A 467 -0.65 -6.06 42.10
N ARG A 468 -1.29 -6.40 40.97
CA ARG A 468 -1.25 -5.57 39.75
C ARG A 468 -1.92 -4.21 39.96
N LEU A 469 -3.08 -4.15 40.62
CA LEU A 469 -3.78 -2.89 40.88
C LEU A 469 -3.00 -1.99 41.85
N VAL A 470 -2.42 -2.56 42.90
CA VAL A 470 -1.53 -1.82 43.82
C VAL A 470 -0.29 -1.32 43.08
N SER A 471 0.34 -2.17 42.26
CA SER A 471 1.46 -1.77 41.42
C SER A 471 1.08 -0.65 40.45
N LEU A 472 -0.11 -0.69 39.86
CA LEU A 472 -0.62 0.35 38.97
C LEU A 472 -0.79 1.69 39.69
N VAL A 473 -1.30 1.68 40.93
CA VAL A 473 -1.39 2.89 41.76
C VAL A 473 -0.02 3.51 41.98
N SER A 474 1.00 2.68 42.24
CA SER A 474 2.38 3.15 42.41
C SER A 474 3.01 3.65 41.11
N VAL A 475 2.90 2.89 40.01
CA VAL A 475 3.55 3.18 38.72
C VAL A 475 2.97 4.45 38.08
N LEU A 476 1.65 4.61 38.10
CA LEU A 476 0.98 5.80 37.57
C LEU A 476 0.96 6.96 38.58
N GLN A 477 1.63 6.80 39.73
CA GLN A 477 1.69 7.81 40.80
C GLN A 477 0.31 8.34 41.21
N LEU A 478 -0.72 7.48 41.20
CA LEU A 478 -2.10 7.88 41.44
C LEU A 478 -2.35 8.44 42.85
N GLY A 479 -1.41 8.23 43.77
CA GLY A 479 -1.40 8.91 45.07
C GLY A 479 -1.43 10.44 44.94
N GLN A 480 -0.80 11.01 43.92
CA GLN A 480 -0.89 12.45 43.61
C GLN A 480 -2.30 12.87 43.23
N SER A 481 -3.07 11.96 42.62
CA SER A 481 -4.48 12.15 42.28
C SER A 481 -5.44 11.79 43.43
N GLY A 482 -4.89 11.49 44.61
CA GLY A 482 -5.64 11.13 45.82
C GLY A 482 -6.14 9.68 45.84
N ILE A 483 -5.72 8.82 44.91
CA ILE A 483 -6.10 7.41 44.88
C ILE A 483 -5.03 6.58 45.60
N GLY A 484 -5.44 5.79 46.60
CA GLY A 484 -4.55 4.97 47.41
C GLY A 484 -5.13 3.60 47.75
N TYR A 485 -4.30 2.78 48.37
CA TYR A 485 -4.67 1.47 48.91
C TYR A 485 -4.26 1.40 50.38
N ASP A 486 -5.22 1.12 51.25
CA ASP A 486 -5.01 0.91 52.68
C ASP A 486 -4.87 -0.60 52.96
N PRO A 487 -3.66 -1.08 53.31
CA PRO A 487 -3.42 -2.49 53.59
C PRO A 487 -4.11 -3.00 54.86
N GLU A 488 -4.32 -2.14 55.86
CA GLU A 488 -4.89 -2.52 57.16
C GLU A 488 -6.39 -2.74 57.05
N ARG A 489 -7.06 -1.87 56.28
CA ARG A 489 -8.52 -1.94 56.07
C ARG A 489 -8.93 -2.73 54.84
N ASP A 490 -7.97 -3.14 54.00
CA ASP A 490 -8.18 -3.83 52.73
C ASP A 490 -9.11 -3.07 51.76
N ILE A 491 -8.91 -1.75 51.67
CA ILE A 491 -9.78 -0.81 50.95
C ILE A 491 -8.96 0.04 49.98
N PHE A 492 -9.48 0.17 48.76
CA PHE A 492 -9.05 1.23 47.84
C PHE A 492 -9.85 2.48 48.14
N TYR A 493 -9.18 3.63 48.22
CA TYR A 493 -9.80 4.89 48.57
C TYR A 493 -9.39 6.00 47.61
N ARG A 494 -10.23 7.03 47.56
CA ARG A 494 -9.98 8.28 46.88
C ARG A 494 -10.24 9.43 47.84
N GLU A 495 -9.16 10.10 48.22
CA GLU A 495 -9.21 11.33 49.01
C GLU A 495 -9.36 12.55 48.09
N PRO A 496 -10.17 13.54 48.48
CA PRO A 496 -10.22 14.80 47.79
C PRO A 496 -8.87 15.51 47.96
N VAL A 497 -8.16 15.73 46.85
CA VAL A 497 -6.90 16.50 46.86
C VAL A 497 -7.20 17.92 47.35
N SER A 498 -6.61 18.30 48.49
CA SER A 498 -6.74 19.63 49.08
C SER A 498 -6.27 20.71 48.10
N GLN A 499 -6.89 21.89 48.13
CA GLN A 499 -6.49 23.01 47.26
C GLN A 499 -5.02 23.41 47.48
N GLN A 500 -4.50 23.31 48.70
CA GLN A 500 -3.08 23.58 49.00
C GLN A 500 -2.15 22.59 48.31
N THR A 501 -2.50 21.31 48.30
CA THR A 501 -1.72 20.25 47.63
C THR A 501 -1.74 20.43 46.11
N LYS A 502 -2.88 20.87 45.54
CA LYS A 502 -2.96 21.23 44.11
C LYS A 502 -2.08 22.42 43.77
N ILE A 503 -2.07 23.46 44.60
CA ILE A 503 -1.22 24.64 44.40
C ILE A 503 0.27 24.26 44.46
N GLN A 504 0.66 23.39 45.40
CA GLN A 504 2.02 22.87 45.50
C GLN A 504 2.42 21.98 44.31
N GLN A 505 1.52 21.14 43.81
CA GLN A 505 1.79 20.35 42.59
C GLN A 505 1.92 21.25 41.35
N LEU A 506 1.06 22.27 41.25
CA LEU A 506 1.11 23.23 40.15
C LEU A 506 2.40 24.07 40.18
N SER A 507 2.90 24.46 41.35
CA SER A 507 4.18 25.16 41.45
C SER A 507 5.35 24.27 41.02
N VAL A 508 5.38 23.02 41.46
CA VAL A 508 6.43 22.07 41.04
C VAL A 508 6.40 21.82 39.53
N ASN A 509 5.21 21.65 38.94
CA ASN A 509 5.08 21.46 37.50
C ASN A 509 5.47 22.72 36.71
N LEU A 510 5.24 23.91 37.28
CA LEU A 510 5.65 25.19 36.67
C LEU A 510 7.17 25.31 36.66
N ASP A 511 7.83 25.02 37.78
CA ASP A 511 9.29 25.06 37.91
C ASP A 511 9.96 24.06 36.95
N GLU A 512 9.38 22.87 36.79
CA GLU A 512 9.89 21.86 35.84
C GLU A 512 9.71 22.30 34.37
N ALA A 513 8.58 22.93 34.04
CA ALA A 513 8.33 23.46 32.71
C ALA A 513 9.25 24.65 32.36
N GLU A 514 9.50 25.55 33.32
CA GLU A 514 10.47 26.65 33.16
C GLU A 514 11.88 26.09 32.92
N HIS A 515 12.31 25.11 33.71
CA HIS A 515 13.61 24.46 33.53
C HIS A 515 13.73 23.81 32.14
N LEU A 516 12.69 23.13 31.64
CA LEU A 516 12.70 22.55 30.30
C LEU A 516 12.78 23.61 29.20
N LEU A 517 12.09 24.75 29.35
CA LEU A 517 12.18 25.88 28.43
C LEU A 517 13.58 26.50 28.42
N GLU A 518 14.21 26.64 29.59
CA GLU A 518 15.59 27.11 29.69
C GLU A 518 16.55 26.17 28.96
N VAL A 519 16.43 24.86 29.17
CA VAL A 519 17.23 23.84 28.47
C VAL A 519 17.01 23.88 26.96
N GLU A 520 15.77 24.01 26.49
CA GLU A 520 15.45 24.08 25.06
C GLU A 520 16.00 25.38 24.44
N SER A 521 15.88 26.51 25.13
CA SER A 521 16.42 27.80 24.68
C SER A 521 17.94 27.78 24.61
N ALA A 522 18.61 27.19 25.60
CA ALA A 522 20.06 26.98 25.60
C ALA A 522 20.47 26.07 24.43
N SER A 523 19.75 24.97 24.19
CA SER A 523 20.01 24.06 23.07
C SER A 523 19.91 24.76 21.71
N LYS A 524 18.87 25.59 21.51
CA LYS A 524 18.69 26.41 20.30
C LYS A 524 19.81 27.43 20.12
N LEU A 525 20.26 28.07 21.21
CA LEU A 525 21.41 28.98 21.18
C LEU A 525 22.69 28.22 20.79
N PHE A 526 22.96 27.07 21.39
CA PHE A 526 24.10 26.22 21.01
C PHE A 526 24.05 25.81 19.54
N THR A 527 22.89 25.40 19.03
CA THR A 527 22.75 25.05 17.59
C THR A 527 23.00 26.27 16.70
N SER A 528 22.51 27.44 17.08
CA SER A 528 22.75 28.68 16.33
C SER A 528 24.23 29.09 16.33
N MET A 529 24.93 28.91 17.46
CA MET A 529 26.37 29.17 17.57
C MET A 529 27.18 28.18 16.74
N VAL A 530 26.82 26.89 16.75
CA VAL A 530 27.45 25.87 15.90
C VAL A 530 27.24 26.18 14.42
N LEU A 531 26.04 26.59 14.01
CA LEU A 531 25.76 26.99 12.64
C LEU A 531 26.55 28.24 12.23
N GLN A 532 26.65 29.25 13.09
CA GLN A 532 27.48 30.43 12.83
C GLN A 532 28.97 30.09 12.74
N ALA A 533 29.47 29.22 13.62
CA ALA A 533 30.85 28.74 13.55
C ALA A 533 31.14 28.00 12.23
N HIS A 534 30.19 27.18 11.76
CA HIS A 534 30.30 26.48 10.48
C HIS A 534 30.26 27.44 9.27
N ILE A 535 29.46 28.51 9.35
CA ILE A 535 29.43 29.55 8.31
C ILE A 535 30.73 30.36 8.29
N SER A 536 31.35 30.60 9.46
CA SER A 536 32.63 31.32 9.55
C SER A 536 33.87 30.52 9.12
N GLN A 537 33.73 29.21 8.89
CA GLN A 537 34.80 28.32 8.41
C GLN A 537 34.72 28.02 6.89
N LYS A 538 33.73 28.57 6.19
CA LYS A 538 33.71 28.67 4.72
C LYS A 538 34.11 30.07 4.29
#